data_AF-A0A4U0TQS4-F1
#
_entry.id   AF-A0A4U0TQS4-F1
#
_cell.length_a   1.000
_cell.length_b   1.000
_cell.length_c   1.000
_cell.angle_alpha   90.00
_cell.angle_beta   90.00
_cell.angle_gamma   90.00
#
_symmetry.space_group_name_H-M   'P 1'
#
loop_
_entity.id
_entity.type
_entity.pdbx_description
1 polymer ?
#
loop_
_entity_poly.entity_id
_entity_poly.type
_entity_poly.pdbx_seq_one_letter_code
_entity_poly.pdbx_strand_id
1 'polypeptide(L)'
;MGYCLALSPAILPSSILLIAALVAQRSPSLGPKIFVIGLFNPSLVSPTGIGDVLALLGYKRLGWKVVRFRHLVHTFIKRDYRALIHQTRFYDAFGNLLWPMVYQEMAETCPESRFILS
;
A
#
# COMPACT_ATOMS: atom_id res chain seq x y z
N MET A 1 -10.20 47.50 -27.11
CA MET A 1 -9.88 46.37 -28.01
C MET A 1 -8.52 45.87 -27.56
N GLY A 2 -8.33 44.80 -26.80
CA GLY A 2 -8.99 43.50 -26.82
C GLY A 2 -7.88 42.46 -27.05
N TYR A 3 -6.88 42.40 -26.16
CA TYR A 3 -5.76 41.46 -26.28
C TYR A 3 -6.24 40.07 -25.89
N CYS A 4 -6.68 39.31 -26.89
CA CYS A 4 -7.07 37.93 -26.77
C CYS A 4 -5.80 37.11 -26.43
N LEU A 5 -5.79 36.53 -25.22
CA LEU A 5 -4.80 35.57 -24.73
C LEU A 5 -4.72 34.37 -25.68
N ALA A 6 -3.90 34.46 -26.73
CA ALA A 6 -3.50 33.32 -27.55
C ALA A 6 -2.44 32.51 -26.79
N LEU A 7 -2.87 31.82 -25.74
CA LEU A 7 -2.07 30.77 -25.09
C LEU A 7 -1.82 29.67 -26.14
N SER A 8 -0.55 29.48 -26.51
CA SER A 8 -0.18 28.50 -27.54
C SER A 8 -0.72 27.10 -27.19
N PRO A 9 -1.21 26.32 -28.18
CA PRO A 9 -1.90 25.05 -27.94
C PRO A 9 -1.02 23.95 -27.32
N ALA A 10 0.29 24.18 -27.16
CA ALA A 10 1.23 23.25 -26.54
C ALA A 10 1.41 23.48 -25.02
N ILE A 11 1.09 24.66 -24.50
CA ILE A 11 1.33 25.00 -23.09
C ILE A 11 0.28 24.35 -22.19
N LEU A 12 -0.99 24.33 -22.64
CA LEU A 12 -2.10 23.71 -21.91
C LEU A 12 -1.93 22.20 -21.68
N PRO A 13 -1.62 21.36 -22.70
CA PRO A 13 -1.44 19.93 -22.45
C PRO A 13 -0.20 19.63 -21.59
N SER A 14 0.88 20.38 -21.74
CA SER A 14 2.09 20.22 -20.92
C SER A 14 1.83 20.52 -19.45
N SER A 15 1.10 21.60 -19.16
CA SER A 15 0.75 21.98 -17.80
C SER A 15 -0.28 21.02 -17.18
N ILE A 16 -1.23 20.50 -17.96
CA ILE A 16 -2.13 19.42 -17.50
C ILE A 16 -1.33 18.14 -17.17
N LEU A 17 -0.35 17.78 -17.98
CA LEU A 17 0.47 16.57 -17.75
C LEU A 17 1.40 16.74 -16.55
N LEU A 18 1.92 17.95 -16.32
CA LEU A 18 2.69 18.30 -15.13
C LEU A 18 1.81 18.29 -13.87
N ILE A 19 0.59 18.82 -13.94
CA ILE A 19 -0.38 18.78 -12.83
C ILE A 19 -0.79 17.33 -12.55
N ALA A 20 -1.06 16.52 -13.58
CA ALA A 20 -1.36 15.10 -13.41
C ALA A 20 -0.18 14.34 -12.81
N ALA A 21 1.05 14.64 -13.21
CA ALA A 21 2.26 14.08 -12.61
C ALA A 21 2.45 14.53 -11.15
N LEU A 22 2.19 15.80 -10.83
CA LEU A 22 2.27 16.35 -9.47
C LEU A 22 1.16 15.79 -8.56
N VAL A 23 -0.05 15.59 -9.08
CA VAL A 23 -1.17 14.94 -8.37
C VAL A 23 -0.89 13.45 -8.18
N ALA A 24 -0.31 12.77 -9.18
CA ALA A 24 0.15 11.39 -9.04
C ALA A 24 1.35 11.25 -8.09
N GLN A 25 2.18 12.29 -7.97
CA GLN A 25 3.29 12.40 -7.03
C GLN A 25 2.89 12.90 -5.65
N ARG A 26 1.62 13.31 -5.43
CA ARG A 26 1.12 13.58 -4.08
C ARG A 26 1.09 12.24 -3.37
N SER A 27 2.23 11.91 -2.77
CA SER A 27 2.36 10.88 -1.77
C SER A 27 1.14 11.03 -0.89
N PRO A 28 0.26 10.01 -0.79
CA PRO A 28 -0.56 9.97 0.39
C PRO A 28 0.47 10.07 1.50
N SER A 29 0.26 10.93 2.49
CA SER A 29 0.88 10.70 3.78
C SER A 29 0.49 9.25 4.11
N LEU A 30 1.37 8.28 3.77
CA LEU A 30 1.07 6.88 3.96
C LEU A 30 0.71 6.82 5.43
N GLY A 31 -0.54 6.44 5.72
CA GLY A 31 -0.95 6.25 7.10
C GLY A 31 0.06 5.33 7.78
N PRO A 32 0.21 5.40 9.11
CA PRO A 32 1.09 4.50 9.83
C PRO A 32 0.85 3.07 9.34
N LYS A 33 1.90 2.34 8.97
CA LYS A 33 1.72 1.02 8.34
C LYS A 33 1.05 0.09 9.35
N ILE A 34 -0.04 -0.56 8.97
CA ILE A 34 -0.79 -1.44 9.86
C ILE A 34 -0.53 -2.89 9.44
N PHE A 35 0.04 -3.66 10.35
CA PHE A 35 0.22 -5.10 10.21
C PHE A 35 -0.77 -5.81 11.12
N VAL A 36 -1.76 -6.45 10.53
CA VAL A 36 -2.71 -7.31 11.24
C VAL A 36 -2.06 -8.69 11.36
N ILE A 37 -1.65 -9.02 12.58
CA ILE A 37 -1.02 -10.26 13.00
C ILE A 37 -2.12 -11.07 13.71
N GLY A 38 -2.53 -12.20 13.17
CA GLY A 38 -3.60 -12.99 13.78
C GLY A 38 -3.64 -14.41 13.25
N LEU A 39 -4.26 -15.32 14.01
CA LEU A 39 -4.49 -16.69 13.58
C LEU A 39 -5.34 -16.68 12.31
N PHE A 40 -4.97 -17.51 11.34
CA PHE A 40 -5.63 -17.55 10.03
C PHE A 40 -7.08 -17.99 10.18
N ASN A 41 -7.99 -17.02 10.28
CA ASN A 41 -9.41 -17.29 10.09
C ASN A 41 -9.72 -17.13 8.60
N PRO A 42 -10.32 -18.15 7.95
CA PRO A 42 -10.77 -18.03 6.56
C PRO A 42 -11.78 -16.87 6.38
N SER A 43 -12.40 -16.37 7.46
CA SER A 43 -13.23 -15.16 7.44
C SER A 43 -12.47 -13.84 7.28
N LEU A 44 -11.14 -13.80 7.47
CA LEU A 44 -10.35 -12.63 7.06
C LEU A 44 -10.17 -12.58 5.52
N VAL A 45 -10.43 -13.70 4.81
CA VAL A 45 -10.54 -13.77 3.34
C VAL A 45 -11.84 -13.13 2.86
N SER A 46 -12.84 -13.03 3.73
CA SER A 46 -14.10 -12.36 3.45
C SER A 46 -13.92 -10.84 3.56
N PRO A 47 -14.61 -10.05 2.72
CA PRO A 47 -14.70 -8.59 2.81
C PRO A 47 -15.51 -8.11 4.05
N THR A 48 -15.41 -8.83 5.16
CA THR A 48 -16.16 -8.62 6.41
C THR A 48 -15.22 -8.64 7.62
N GLY A 49 -13.97 -8.21 7.44
CA GLY A 49 -12.94 -8.23 8.48
C GLY A 49 -12.32 -6.86 8.74
N ILE A 50 -11.35 -6.81 9.66
CA ILE A 50 -10.59 -5.58 9.97
C ILE A 50 -9.93 -4.96 8.74
N GLY A 51 -9.62 -5.77 7.72
CA GLY A 51 -9.11 -5.30 6.43
C GLY A 51 -10.07 -4.38 5.66
N ASP A 52 -11.38 -4.57 5.81
CA ASP A 52 -12.39 -3.71 5.15
C ASP A 52 -12.67 -2.46 5.97
N VAL A 53 -12.60 -2.55 7.30
CA VAL A 53 -12.59 -1.36 8.17
C VAL A 53 -11.39 -0.47 7.82
N LEU A 54 -10.21 -1.05 7.64
CA LEU A 54 -9.03 -0.31 7.20
C LEU A 54 -9.22 0.29 5.79
N ALA A 55 -9.85 -0.45 4.87
CA ALA A 55 -10.16 0.09 3.54
C ALA A 55 -11.16 1.26 3.61
N LEU A 56 -12.18 1.20 4.48
CA LEU A 56 -13.12 2.29 4.74
C LEU A 56 -12.44 3.52 5.35
N LEU A 57 -11.41 3.31 6.18
CA LEU A 57 -10.56 4.37 6.73
C LEU A 57 -9.55 4.93 5.71
N GLY A 58 -9.57 4.45 4.46
CA GLY A 58 -8.72 4.95 3.38
C GLY A 58 -7.36 4.28 3.27
N TYR A 59 -7.08 3.21 4.03
CA TYR A 59 -5.82 2.48 3.92
C TYR A 59 -5.74 1.66 2.64
N LYS A 60 -4.60 1.74 1.94
CA LYS A 60 -4.36 0.92 0.76
C LYS A 60 -3.95 -0.49 1.16
N ARG A 61 -4.88 -1.44 1.05
CA ARG A 61 -4.65 -2.84 1.44
C ARG A 61 -3.83 -3.63 0.41
N LEU A 62 -2.87 -4.43 0.92
CA LEU A 62 -2.24 -5.48 0.12
C LEU A 62 -3.29 -6.57 -0.17
N GLY A 63 -3.98 -6.45 -1.31
CA GLY A 63 -5.08 -7.33 -1.68
C GLY A 63 -4.69 -8.81 -1.75
N TRP A 64 -5.65 -9.68 -1.42
CA TRP A 64 -5.44 -11.10 -1.15
C TRP A 64 -5.47 -11.96 -2.41
N LYS A 65 -4.76 -11.51 -3.46
CA LYS A 65 -4.65 -12.29 -4.70
C LYS A 65 -3.73 -13.49 -4.44
N VAL A 66 -4.27 -14.70 -4.59
CA VAL A 66 -3.59 -15.99 -4.40
C VAL A 66 -2.20 -16.02 -5.03
N VAL A 67 -2.05 -15.47 -6.24
CA VAL A 67 -0.77 -15.42 -6.98
C VAL A 67 0.28 -14.59 -6.23
N ARG A 68 -0.09 -13.42 -5.72
CA ARG A 68 0.83 -12.51 -5.03
C ARG A 68 1.18 -13.05 -3.64
N PHE A 69 0.22 -13.67 -2.97
CA PHE A 69 0.48 -14.37 -1.71
C PHE A 69 1.46 -15.53 -1.89
N ARG A 70 1.24 -16.40 -2.90
CA ARG A 70 2.17 -17.50 -3.22
C ARG A 70 3.58 -17.00 -3.48
N HIS A 71 3.72 -15.88 -4.22
CA HIS A 71 5.02 -15.26 -4.46
C HIS A 71 5.69 -14.81 -3.15
N LEU A 72 4.95 -14.14 -2.26
CA LEU A 72 5.46 -13.67 -0.96
C LEU A 72 5.86 -14.82 -0.03
N VAL A 73 5.07 -15.90 0.00
CA VAL A 73 5.43 -17.12 0.74
C VAL A 73 6.73 -17.71 0.21
N HIS A 74 6.87 -17.80 -1.11
CA HIS A 74 8.05 -18.36 -1.74
C HIS A 74 9.31 -17.50 -1.48
N THR A 75 9.21 -16.17 -1.53
CA THR A 75 10.34 -15.28 -1.19
C THR A 75 10.68 -15.36 0.30
N PHE A 76 9.68 -15.51 1.17
CA PHE A 76 9.89 -15.73 2.60
C PHE A 76 10.63 -17.06 2.88
N ILE A 77 10.21 -18.17 2.27
CA ILE A 77 10.90 -19.47 2.40
C ILE A 77 12.36 -19.37 1.97
N LYS A 78 12.65 -18.54 0.96
CA LYS A 78 14.02 -18.25 0.50
C LYS A 78 14.78 -17.23 1.35
N ARG A 79 14.21 -16.73 2.44
CA ARG A 79 14.74 -15.65 3.29
C ARG A 79 15.05 -14.36 2.53
N ASP A 80 14.36 -14.12 1.41
CA ASP A 80 14.45 -12.87 0.65
C ASP A 80 13.36 -11.90 1.11
N TYR A 81 13.69 -11.13 2.14
CA TYR A 81 12.78 -10.13 2.71
C TYR A 81 12.63 -8.88 1.84
N ARG A 82 13.44 -8.72 0.78
CA ARG A 82 13.37 -7.52 -0.08
C ARG A 82 12.02 -7.43 -0.77
N ALA A 83 11.45 -8.56 -1.16
CA ALA A 83 10.13 -8.61 -1.78
C ALA A 83 9.03 -8.15 -0.81
N LEU A 84 9.12 -8.51 0.48
CA LEU A 84 8.20 -8.09 1.53
C LEU A 84 8.31 -6.59 1.79
N ILE A 85 9.54 -6.08 1.97
CA ILE A 85 9.82 -4.65 2.13
C ILE A 85 9.35 -3.86 0.90
N HIS A 86 9.50 -4.43 -0.30
CA HIS A 86 9.03 -3.77 -1.51
C HIS A 86 7.51 -3.58 -1.51
N GLN A 87 6.74 -4.55 -0.99
CA GLN A 87 5.29 -4.39 -0.84
C GLN A 87 4.94 -3.23 0.11
N THR A 88 5.77 -2.96 1.12
CA THR A 88 5.49 -1.88 2.07
C THR A 88 5.50 -0.50 1.41
N ARG A 89 6.10 -0.34 0.24
CA ARG A 89 6.09 0.92 -0.52
C ARG A 89 4.76 1.23 -1.18
N PHE A 90 3.93 0.22 -1.44
CA PHE A 90 2.72 0.37 -2.24
C PHE A 90 1.43 0.25 -1.45
N TYR A 91 1.52 -0.21 -0.20
CA TYR A 91 0.40 -0.57 0.64
C TYR A 91 0.63 -0.03 2.06
N ASP A 92 -0.48 0.18 2.77
CA ASP A 92 -0.52 0.74 4.11
C ASP A 92 -1.05 -0.28 5.12
N ALA A 93 -1.86 -1.24 4.66
CA ALA A 93 -2.44 -2.29 5.48
C ALA A 93 -2.08 -3.69 4.97
N PHE A 94 -1.58 -4.53 5.88
CA PHE A 94 -1.07 -5.86 5.63
C PHE A 94 -1.75 -6.85 6.57
N GLY A 95 -2.33 -7.93 6.06
CA GLY A 95 -2.88 -9.01 6.88
C GLY A 95 -2.55 -10.36 6.25
N ASN A 96 -2.01 -11.30 7.04
CA ASN A 96 -1.77 -12.72 6.70
C ASN A 96 -0.90 -13.46 7.74
N LEU A 97 -0.76 -14.78 7.55
CA LEU A 97 0.16 -15.70 8.25
C LEU A 97 1.65 -15.35 8.17
N LEU A 98 2.10 -14.61 7.15
CA LEU A 98 3.53 -14.29 6.98
C LEU A 98 4.01 -13.16 7.89
N TRP A 99 3.18 -12.15 8.14
CA TRP A 99 3.56 -10.97 8.93
C TRP A 99 3.88 -11.30 10.40
N PRO A 100 3.20 -12.24 11.07
CA PRO A 100 3.65 -12.76 12.36
C PRO A 100 5.08 -13.31 12.34
N MET A 101 5.53 -13.89 11.23
CA MET A 101 6.87 -14.49 11.13
C MET A 101 7.97 -13.47 10.85
N VAL A 102 7.62 -12.26 10.42
CA VAL A 102 8.57 -11.19 10.07
C VAL A 102 8.29 -9.89 10.85
N TYR A 103 7.58 -9.99 11.97
CA TYR A 103 7.09 -8.80 12.68
C TYR A 103 8.24 -7.97 13.26
N GLN A 104 9.31 -8.61 13.72
CA GLN A 104 10.47 -7.94 14.30
C GLN A 104 11.19 -7.12 13.23
N GLU A 105 11.45 -7.75 12.08
CA GLU A 105 12.09 -7.09 10.95
C GLU A 105 11.25 -5.94 10.39
N MET A 106 9.92 -6.09 10.39
CA MET A 106 9.02 -5.01 9.98
C MET A 106 8.94 -3.88 11.01
N ALA A 107 9.02 -4.19 12.31
CA ALA A 107 9.04 -3.17 13.36
C ALA A 107 10.33 -2.33 13.29
N GLU A 108 11.46 -2.96 12.98
CA GLU A 108 12.74 -2.27 12.74
C GLU A 108 12.71 -1.45 11.44
N THR A 109 12.20 -2.03 10.35
CA THR A 109 12.19 -1.38 9.04
C THR A 109 11.16 -0.23 8.97
N CYS A 110 10.07 -0.35 9.71
CA CYS A 110 8.95 0.59 9.73
C CYS A 110 8.60 0.95 11.18
N PRO A 111 9.38 1.82 11.85
CA PRO A 111 9.19 2.14 13.27
C PRO A 111 7.85 2.79 13.59
N GLU A 112 7.27 3.52 12.64
CA GLU A 112 5.93 4.14 12.75
C GLU A 112 4.78 3.16 12.49
N SER A 113 5.09 1.87 12.31
CA SER A 113 4.07 0.86 12.06
C SER A 113 3.35 0.45 13.34
N ARG A 114 2.09 0.03 13.18
CA ARG A 114 1.27 -0.54 14.26
C ARG A 114 0.96 -1.98 13.95
N PHE A 115 1.11 -2.82 14.96
CA PHE A 115 0.78 -4.24 14.89
C PHE A 115 -0.53 -4.47 15.65
N ILE A 116 -1.53 -5.03 14.98
CA ILE A 116 -2.83 -5.33 15.56
C ILE A 116 -2.93 -6.85 15.70
N LEU A 117 -3.18 -7.33 16.92
CA LEU A 117 -3.50 -8.72 17.18
C LEU A 117 -4.98 -8.98 16.92
N SER A 118 -5.33 -9.97 16.10
CA SER A 118 -6.71 -10.36 15.77
C SER A 118 -6.96 -11.85 15.96
#